data_AF-A0A8J8BMT1-F1
#
_entry.id   AF-A0A8J8BMT1-F1
#
_cell.length_a   1.000
_cell.length_b   1.000
_cell.length_c   1.000
_cell.angle_alpha   90.00
_cell.angle_beta   90.00
_cell.angle_gamma   90.00
#
_symmetry.space_group_name_H-M   'P 1'
#
loop_
_entity.id
_entity.type
_entity.pdbx_description
1 polymer ?
#
loop_
_entity_poly.entity_id
_entity_poly.type
_entity_poly.pdbx_seq_one_letter_code
_entity_poly.pdbx_strand_id
1 'polypeptide(L)'
;MVQIRKHSGEVEEFDLEKVKYALIRSGASEQAAQEISGQVSESIYDGITTSKVYHIAYNLLQKQDTHSATRFGLKAAIMRLGPTGFPFEKYMARILDEHGYVTKTNNILEGACITHEVDIIAEKKGVRYMIECKYHNQPGFSSGLKEALYTWARFEDLTAGGQSFQKPWIITNTKITSEAIKYSLCKGMLTTSWGYPEHQTLQDMIEGECMYPITILRNVSNEMKEALCHRNIMLVKDLINMGADEISKITHVKQKKLGPLMQEIHGLQENPRCST
;
A
#
# COMPACT_ATOMS: atom_id res chain seq x y z
N MET A 1 -1.02 -33.35 5.49
CA MET A 1 -1.27 -31.89 5.48
C MET A 1 -0.17 -31.26 4.65
N VAL A 2 -0.52 -30.35 3.74
CA VAL A 2 0.44 -29.74 2.80
C VAL A 2 1.08 -28.53 3.48
N GLN A 3 2.42 -28.48 3.51
CA GLN A 3 3.16 -27.35 4.05
C GLN A 3 3.47 -26.34 2.93
N ILE A 4 3.34 -25.04 3.23
CA ILE A 4 3.65 -23.95 2.30
C ILE A 4 4.76 -23.06 2.85
N ARG A 5 5.60 -22.51 1.96
CA ARG A 5 6.74 -21.66 2.32
C ARG A 5 6.46 -20.19 2.04
N LYS A 6 6.55 -19.35 3.07
CA LYS A 6 6.46 -17.89 2.95
C LYS A 6 7.73 -17.30 2.36
N HIS A 7 7.64 -16.07 1.88
CA HIS A 7 8.81 -15.29 1.47
C HIS A 7 9.83 -15.05 2.59
N SER A 8 9.40 -15.08 3.87
CA SER A 8 10.29 -15.01 5.03
C SER A 8 11.11 -16.29 5.25
N GLY A 9 10.83 -17.37 4.53
CA GLY A 9 11.39 -18.70 4.77
C GLY A 9 10.60 -19.54 5.77
N GLU A 10 9.71 -18.93 6.55
CA GLU A 10 8.78 -19.58 7.46
C GLU A 10 7.87 -20.58 6.72
N VAL A 11 7.59 -21.70 7.36
CA VAL A 11 6.72 -22.75 6.84
C VAL A 11 5.46 -22.81 7.69
N GLU A 12 4.30 -22.89 7.04
CA GLU A 12 3.01 -23.06 7.69
C GLU A 12 2.14 -24.07 6.94
N GLU A 13 1.10 -24.58 7.59
CA GLU A 13 0.10 -25.41 6.92
C GLU A 13 -0.72 -24.60 5.90
N PHE A 14 -1.02 -25.21 4.75
CA PHE A 14 -1.92 -24.63 3.79
C PHE A 14 -3.31 -24.46 4.40
N ASP A 15 -3.85 -23.24 4.28
CA ASP A 15 -5.16 -22.87 4.76
C ASP A 15 -6.00 -22.36 3.58
N LEU A 16 -7.01 -23.14 3.21
CA LEU A 16 -7.93 -22.82 2.12
C LEU A 16 -8.72 -21.54 2.41
N GLU A 17 -9.10 -21.32 3.66
CA GLU A 17 -9.92 -20.18 4.07
C GLU A 17 -9.15 -18.87 3.90
N LYS A 18 -7.82 -18.87 4.08
CA LYS A 18 -6.98 -17.69 3.76
C LYS A 18 -7.07 -17.32 2.28
N VAL A 19 -7.10 -18.29 1.37
CA VAL A 19 -7.23 -18.05 -0.07
C VAL A 19 -8.62 -17.52 -0.40
N LYS A 20 -9.66 -18.19 0.10
CA LYS A 20 -11.05 -17.80 -0.10
C LYS A 20 -11.31 -16.37 0.42
N TYR A 21 -10.87 -16.08 1.64
CA TYR A 21 -10.98 -14.74 2.24
C TYR A 21 -10.28 -13.67 1.40
N ALA A 22 -9.07 -13.94 0.90
CA ALA A 22 -8.35 -12.99 0.06
C ALA A 22 -9.10 -12.69 -1.27
N LEU A 23 -9.72 -13.71 -1.88
CA LEU A 23 -10.52 -13.55 -3.10
C LEU A 23 -11.79 -12.72 -2.84
N ILE A 24 -12.55 -13.04 -1.79
CA ILE A 24 -13.75 -12.28 -1.40
C ILE A 24 -13.38 -10.84 -1.04
N ARG A 25 -12.26 -10.65 -0.33
CA ARG A 25 -11.75 -9.34 0.04
C ARG A 25 -11.41 -8.49 -1.18
N SER A 26 -10.89 -9.09 -2.24
CA SER A 26 -10.70 -8.42 -3.54
C SER A 26 -11.99 -8.19 -4.33
N GLY A 27 -13.15 -8.59 -3.80
CA GLY A 27 -14.47 -8.37 -4.37
C GLY A 27 -14.99 -9.48 -5.28
N ALA A 28 -14.37 -10.67 -5.28
CA ALA A 28 -14.95 -11.83 -5.93
C ALA A 28 -16.24 -12.25 -5.20
N SER A 29 -17.21 -12.80 -5.95
CA SER A 29 -18.40 -13.40 -5.33
C SER A 29 -18.02 -14.64 -4.51
N GLU A 30 -18.83 -14.98 -3.50
CA GLU A 30 -18.65 -16.20 -2.70
C GLU A 30 -18.54 -17.46 -3.58
N GLN A 31 -19.34 -17.53 -4.64
CA GLN A 31 -19.31 -18.64 -5.59
C GLN A 31 -17.98 -18.71 -6.34
N ALA A 32 -17.50 -17.58 -6.88
CA ALA A 32 -16.22 -17.52 -7.58
C ALA A 32 -15.05 -17.83 -6.64
N ALA A 33 -15.08 -17.29 -5.41
CA ALA A 33 -14.06 -17.56 -4.40
C ALA A 33 -14.01 -19.04 -4.00
N GLN A 34 -15.16 -19.68 -3.82
CA GLN A 34 -15.26 -21.11 -3.54
C GLN A 34 -14.68 -21.95 -4.69
N GLU A 35 -15.08 -21.66 -5.92
CA GLU A 35 -14.60 -22.37 -7.12
C GLU A 35 -13.09 -22.23 -7.30
N ILE A 36 -12.57 -21.00 -7.26
CA ILE A 36 -11.14 -20.71 -7.44
C ILE A 36 -10.32 -21.33 -6.31
N SER A 37 -10.75 -21.20 -5.05
CA SER A 37 -10.03 -21.79 -3.91
C SER A 37 -9.96 -23.31 -4.02
N GLY A 38 -11.03 -23.97 -4.49
CA GLY A 38 -11.04 -25.40 -4.82
C GLY A 38 -9.98 -25.76 -5.87
N GLN A 39 -9.95 -25.06 -6.99
CA GLN A 39 -8.93 -25.27 -8.04
C GLN A 39 -7.49 -25.00 -7.55
N VAL A 40 -7.30 -24.00 -6.68
CA VAL A 40 -6.01 -23.76 -6.02
C VAL A 40 -5.62 -24.98 -5.18
N SER A 41 -6.55 -25.53 -4.40
CA SER A 41 -6.30 -26.70 -3.53
C SER A 41 -5.94 -27.98 -4.29
N GLU A 42 -6.40 -28.12 -5.53
CA GLU A 42 -6.00 -29.23 -6.42
C GLU A 42 -4.59 -29.05 -6.99
N SER A 43 -4.11 -27.80 -7.03
CA SER A 43 -2.82 -27.42 -7.62
C SER A 43 -1.69 -27.29 -6.59
N ILE A 44 -1.97 -27.39 -5.29
CA ILE A 44 -0.95 -27.30 -4.24
C ILE A 44 -0.16 -28.60 -4.11
N TYR A 45 1.08 -28.47 -3.65
CA TYR A 45 1.97 -29.58 -3.34
C TYR A 45 2.88 -29.19 -2.18
N ASP A 46 3.47 -30.17 -1.50
CA ASP A 46 4.30 -29.92 -0.33
C ASP A 46 5.52 -29.04 -0.67
N GLY A 47 5.74 -28.00 0.14
CA GLY A 47 6.79 -27.02 -0.06
C GLY A 47 6.48 -25.93 -1.10
N ILE A 48 5.28 -25.88 -1.69
CA ILE A 48 4.85 -24.80 -2.58
C ILE A 48 5.00 -23.44 -1.89
N THR A 49 5.42 -22.41 -2.64
CA THR A 49 5.59 -21.07 -2.06
C THR A 49 4.27 -20.31 -2.02
N THR A 50 4.10 -19.42 -1.04
CA THR A 50 2.94 -18.51 -0.98
C THR A 50 2.82 -17.65 -2.23
N SER A 51 3.96 -17.32 -2.86
CA SER A 51 3.99 -16.61 -4.15
C SER A 51 3.33 -17.44 -5.26
N LYS A 52 3.66 -18.74 -5.35
CA LYS A 52 3.09 -19.60 -6.38
C LYS A 52 1.58 -19.80 -6.17
N VAL A 53 1.14 -20.00 -4.93
CA VAL A 53 -0.29 -20.05 -4.55
C VAL A 53 -0.99 -18.77 -5.00
N TYR A 54 -0.43 -17.59 -4.67
CA TYR A 54 -0.96 -16.31 -5.11
C TYR A 54 -1.09 -16.20 -6.63
N HIS A 55 -0.07 -16.62 -7.40
CA HIS A 55 -0.12 -16.54 -8.87
C HIS A 55 -1.18 -17.45 -9.47
N ILE A 56 -1.39 -18.65 -8.91
CA ILE A 56 -2.45 -19.56 -9.35
C ILE A 56 -3.81 -18.90 -9.12
N ALA A 57 -4.07 -18.42 -7.90
CA ALA A 57 -5.31 -17.74 -7.56
C ALA A 57 -5.56 -16.49 -8.42
N TYR A 58 -4.54 -15.65 -8.61
CA TYR A 58 -4.63 -14.46 -9.46
C TYR A 58 -4.98 -14.80 -10.90
N ASN A 59 -4.32 -15.80 -11.50
CA ASN A 59 -4.55 -16.19 -12.89
C ASN A 59 -5.95 -16.78 -13.11
N LEU A 60 -6.45 -17.55 -12.14
CA LEU A 60 -7.81 -18.07 -12.16
C LEU A 60 -8.83 -16.94 -12.03
N LEU A 61 -8.64 -16.05 -11.05
CA LEU A 61 -9.50 -14.90 -10.85
C LEU A 61 -9.51 -13.98 -12.07
N GLN A 62 -8.36 -13.74 -12.71
CA GLN A 62 -8.26 -12.89 -13.90
C GLN A 62 -9.09 -13.39 -15.08
N LYS A 63 -9.26 -14.71 -15.22
CA LYS A 63 -10.11 -15.30 -16.28
C LYS A 63 -11.59 -15.13 -16.00
N GLN A 64 -12.00 -15.08 -14.73
CA GLN A 64 -13.40 -15.02 -14.32
C GLN A 64 -13.88 -13.59 -14.07
N ASP A 65 -13.06 -12.77 -13.41
CA ASP A 65 -13.34 -11.38 -13.04
C ASP A 65 -12.05 -10.55 -13.05
N THR A 66 -11.91 -9.75 -14.11
CA THR A 66 -10.73 -8.90 -14.32
C THR A 66 -10.58 -7.81 -13.25
N HIS A 67 -11.69 -7.27 -12.73
CA HIS A 67 -11.68 -6.15 -11.78
C HIS A 67 -11.30 -6.63 -10.38
N SER A 68 -11.86 -7.77 -9.96
CA SER A 68 -11.45 -8.43 -8.73
C SER A 68 -9.98 -8.86 -8.79
N ALA A 69 -9.52 -9.39 -9.93
CA ALA A 69 -8.10 -9.71 -10.10
C ALA A 69 -7.19 -8.48 -9.97
N THR A 70 -7.56 -7.33 -10.55
CA THR A 70 -6.79 -6.08 -10.38
C THR A 70 -6.68 -5.69 -8.91
N ARG A 71 -7.79 -5.77 -8.15
CA ARG A 71 -7.81 -5.51 -6.69
C ARG A 71 -7.00 -6.52 -5.89
N PHE A 72 -7.07 -7.81 -6.25
CA PHE A 72 -6.25 -8.87 -5.66
C PHE A 72 -4.75 -8.59 -5.84
N GLY A 73 -4.40 -7.89 -6.93
CA GLY A 73 -3.05 -7.40 -7.24
C GLY A 73 -2.54 -6.22 -6.41
N LEU A 74 -3.31 -5.68 -5.46
CA LEU A 74 -2.98 -4.45 -4.73
C LEU A 74 -1.60 -4.49 -4.06
N LYS A 75 -1.29 -5.57 -3.35
CA LYS A 75 0.01 -5.69 -2.66
C LYS A 75 1.18 -5.58 -3.64
N ALA A 76 1.06 -6.23 -4.80
CA ALA A 76 2.06 -6.14 -5.86
C ALA A 76 2.10 -4.74 -6.49
N ALA A 77 0.96 -4.05 -6.59
CA ALA A 77 0.90 -2.67 -7.08
C ALA A 77 1.67 -1.70 -6.19
N ILE A 78 1.52 -1.80 -4.87
CA ILE A 78 2.28 -0.96 -3.92
C ILE A 78 3.78 -1.22 -4.04
N MET A 79 4.19 -2.49 -4.20
CA MET A 79 5.60 -2.88 -4.43
C MET A 79 6.18 -2.35 -5.76
N ARG A 80 5.34 -1.84 -6.67
CA ARG A 80 5.75 -1.20 -7.93
C ARG A 80 5.82 0.33 -7.84
N LEU A 81 5.63 0.94 -6.67
CA LEU A 81 5.79 2.39 -6.49
C LEU A 81 7.26 2.83 -6.63
N GLY A 82 8.21 1.95 -6.31
CA GLY A 82 9.66 2.23 -6.36
C GLY A 82 10.30 2.22 -7.76
N PRO A 83 11.65 2.21 -7.84
CA PRO A 83 12.55 1.60 -6.85
C PRO A 83 12.89 2.46 -5.63
N THR A 84 12.67 3.77 -5.67
CA THR A 84 12.94 4.68 -4.55
C THR A 84 11.77 4.72 -3.53
N GLY A 85 12.01 5.27 -2.34
CA GLY A 85 10.97 5.45 -1.31
C GLY A 85 10.01 6.62 -1.60
N PHE A 86 10.47 7.62 -2.33
CA PHE A 86 9.75 8.87 -2.56
C PHE A 86 8.33 8.71 -3.15
N PRO A 87 8.08 7.84 -4.15
CA PRO A 87 6.71 7.61 -4.62
C PRO A 87 5.80 6.99 -3.54
N PHE A 88 6.34 6.17 -2.64
CA PHE A 88 5.58 5.63 -1.52
C PHE A 88 5.23 6.73 -0.50
N GLU A 89 6.15 7.65 -0.23
CA GLU A 89 5.91 8.81 0.65
C GLU A 89 4.79 9.69 0.10
N LYS A 90 4.84 10.03 -1.20
CA LYS A 90 3.77 10.79 -1.87
C LYS A 90 2.42 10.07 -1.83
N TYR A 91 2.43 8.77 -2.08
CA TYR A 91 1.22 7.95 -2.01
C TYR A 91 0.61 7.96 -0.61
N MET A 92 1.43 7.81 0.44
CA MET A 92 0.96 7.86 1.81
C MET A 92 0.48 9.25 2.22
N ALA A 93 1.16 10.31 1.79
CA ALA A 93 0.71 11.69 2.01
C ALA A 93 -0.69 11.90 1.40
N ARG A 94 -0.89 11.45 0.16
CA ARG A 94 -2.18 11.53 -0.53
C ARG A 94 -3.28 10.72 0.16
N ILE A 95 -2.97 9.53 0.68
CA ILE A 95 -3.90 8.73 1.51
C ILE A 95 -4.30 9.51 2.76
N LEU A 96 -3.33 10.11 3.46
CA LEU A 96 -3.59 10.87 4.67
C LEU A 96 -4.42 12.14 4.37
N ASP A 97 -4.17 12.84 3.27
CA ASP A 97 -4.98 13.98 2.85
C ASP A 97 -6.47 13.62 2.72
N GLU A 98 -6.75 12.46 2.11
CA GLU A 98 -8.11 11.94 1.96
C GLU A 98 -8.75 11.56 3.29
N HIS A 99 -7.96 11.08 4.24
CA HIS A 99 -8.41 10.88 5.62
C HIS A 99 -8.49 12.22 6.41
N GLY A 100 -8.39 13.38 5.77
CA GLY A 100 -8.56 14.70 6.39
C GLY A 100 -7.37 15.17 7.22
N TYR A 101 -6.16 14.69 6.91
CA TYR A 101 -4.92 15.30 7.39
C TYR A 101 -4.50 16.43 6.45
N VAL A 102 -3.75 17.40 6.96
CA VAL A 102 -2.99 18.33 6.13
C VAL A 102 -1.56 17.83 6.08
N THR A 103 -1.07 17.44 4.89
CA THR A 103 0.27 16.85 4.76
C THR A 103 1.28 17.75 4.04
N LYS A 104 2.56 17.52 4.35
CA LYS A 104 3.73 18.07 3.64
C LYS A 104 4.79 16.99 3.50
N THR A 105 5.43 16.89 2.33
CA THR A 105 6.52 15.94 2.03
C THR A 105 7.86 16.65 1.86
N ASN A 106 8.98 15.91 1.89
CA ASN A 106 10.34 16.43 1.68
C ASN A 106 10.71 17.56 2.63
N ASN A 107 10.53 17.34 3.93
CA ASN A 107 10.70 18.39 4.94
C ASN A 107 12.10 18.32 5.56
N ILE A 108 12.91 19.34 5.35
CA ILE A 108 14.21 19.49 6.03
C ILE A 108 13.99 20.39 7.24
N LEU A 109 14.23 19.87 8.45
CA LEU A 109 13.98 20.56 9.71
C LEU A 109 15.22 20.53 10.61
N GLU A 110 15.50 21.65 11.27
CA GLU A 110 16.53 21.70 12.31
C GLU A 110 16.01 21.09 13.61
N GLY A 111 16.75 20.10 14.12
CA GLY A 111 16.63 19.60 15.48
C GLY A 111 17.56 20.34 16.44
N ALA A 112 17.63 19.88 17.69
CA ALA A 112 18.54 20.47 18.67
C ALA A 112 20.02 20.19 18.32
N CYS A 113 20.29 19.03 17.75
CA CYS A 113 21.65 18.57 17.46
C CYS A 113 21.99 18.62 15.98
N ILE A 114 21.08 18.14 15.12
CA ILE A 114 21.30 18.04 13.67
C ILE A 114 20.05 18.37 12.86
N THR A 115 20.24 18.58 11.56
CA THR A 115 19.17 18.66 10.58
C THR A 115 18.62 17.27 10.25
N HIS A 116 17.30 17.14 10.13
CA HIS A 116 16.61 15.91 9.77
C HIS A 116 15.74 16.08 8.51
N GLU A 117 15.69 15.06 7.68
CA GLU A 117 14.75 14.96 6.56
C GLU A 117 13.53 14.13 6.95
N VAL A 118 12.42 14.77 7.28
CA VAL A 118 11.16 14.11 7.66
C VAL A 118 10.32 13.84 6.40
N ASP A 119 10.08 12.55 6.14
CA ASP A 119 9.36 12.06 4.96
C ASP A 119 7.99 12.74 4.81
N ILE A 120 7.15 12.68 5.86
CA ILE A 120 5.83 13.32 5.88
C ILE A 120 5.61 14.01 7.23
N ILE A 121 5.17 15.28 7.17
CA ILE A 121 4.53 15.96 8.28
C ILE A 121 3.03 15.91 8.02
N ALA A 122 2.26 15.42 8.98
CA ALA A 122 0.80 15.43 8.90
C ALA A 122 0.21 16.16 10.10
N GLU A 123 -0.88 16.89 9.89
CA GLU A 123 -1.63 17.52 10.98
C GLU A 123 -3.11 17.20 10.89
N LYS A 124 -3.72 16.80 12.00
CA LYS A 124 -5.16 16.57 12.09
C LYS A 124 -5.66 16.82 13.51
N LYS A 125 -6.74 17.59 13.63
CA LYS A 125 -7.38 17.94 14.92
C LYS A 125 -6.38 18.49 15.95
N GLY A 126 -5.45 19.36 15.52
CA GLY A 126 -4.44 19.98 16.37
C GLY A 126 -3.29 19.06 16.80
N VAL A 127 -3.22 17.84 16.28
CA VAL A 127 -2.10 16.92 16.50
C VAL A 127 -1.21 16.92 15.26
N ARG A 128 0.07 17.22 15.45
CA ARG A 128 1.12 17.21 14.44
C ARG A 128 1.98 15.96 14.57
N TYR A 129 2.07 15.22 13.48
CA TYR A 129 2.73 13.93 13.39
C TYR A 129 4.05 14.06 12.61
N MET A 130 5.09 13.40 13.11
CA MET A 130 6.32 13.15 12.38
C MET A 130 6.24 11.74 11.81
N ILE A 131 6.09 11.61 10.50
CA ILE A 131 5.86 10.32 9.85
C ILE A 131 7.11 9.88 9.09
N GLU A 132 7.53 8.66 9.35
CA GLU A 132 8.64 7.98 8.70
C GLU A 132 8.12 6.83 7.85
N CYS A 133 8.35 6.91 6.55
CA CYS A 133 8.04 5.87 5.60
C CYS A 133 9.20 4.87 5.51
N LYS A 134 8.86 3.59 5.49
CA LYS A 134 9.80 2.49 5.21
C LYS A 134 9.25 1.61 4.11
N TYR A 135 9.68 1.95 2.89
CA TYR A 135 9.30 1.26 1.68
C TYR A 135 10.26 0.10 1.38
N HIS A 136 9.69 -1.05 1.03
CA HIS A 136 10.42 -2.22 0.53
C HIS A 136 9.87 -2.58 -0.85
N ASN A 137 10.74 -2.77 -1.83
CA ASN A 137 10.36 -3.15 -3.20
C ASN A 137 10.32 -4.69 -3.41
N GLN A 138 10.67 -5.45 -2.37
CA GLN A 138 10.69 -6.92 -2.40
C GLN A 138 9.86 -7.51 -1.27
N PRO A 139 9.14 -8.61 -1.51
CA PRO A 139 8.46 -9.36 -0.45
C PRO A 139 9.47 -10.00 0.52
N GLY A 140 9.05 -10.21 1.76
CA GLY A 140 9.84 -10.93 2.79
C GLY A 140 10.62 -10.02 3.73
N PHE A 141 10.85 -8.75 3.34
CA PHE A 141 11.43 -7.75 4.23
C PHE A 141 10.42 -7.26 5.27
N SER A 142 10.92 -6.94 6.45
CA SER A 142 10.15 -6.35 7.55
C SER A 142 10.92 -5.17 8.14
N SER A 143 10.19 -4.14 8.55
CA SER A 143 10.76 -3.03 9.33
C SER A 143 10.91 -3.47 10.79
N GLY A 144 12.10 -3.29 11.35
CA GLY A 144 12.50 -3.85 12.63
C GLY A 144 12.65 -2.84 13.75
N LEU A 145 13.23 -3.29 14.85
CA LEU A 145 13.44 -2.48 16.05
C LEU A 145 14.41 -1.31 15.79
N LYS A 146 15.38 -1.49 14.89
CA LYS A 146 16.32 -0.43 14.50
C LYS A 146 15.57 0.79 13.95
N GLU A 147 14.62 0.58 13.06
CA GLU A 147 13.81 1.64 12.46
C GLU A 147 12.98 2.34 13.54
N ALA A 148 12.39 1.57 14.47
CA ALA A 148 11.62 2.12 15.58
C ALA A 148 12.44 2.99 16.54
N LEU A 149 13.63 2.52 16.93
CA LEU A 149 14.57 3.27 17.76
C LEU A 149 15.09 4.52 17.05
N TYR A 150 15.42 4.38 15.76
CA TYR A 150 15.91 5.48 14.93
C TYR A 150 14.87 6.60 14.80
N THR A 151 13.62 6.25 14.47
CA THR A 151 12.51 7.21 14.40
C THR A 151 12.29 7.91 15.74
N TRP A 152 12.36 7.18 16.85
CA TRP A 152 12.21 7.77 18.18
C TRP A 152 13.31 8.79 18.51
N ALA A 153 14.57 8.45 18.24
CA ALA A 153 15.69 9.37 18.50
C ALA A 153 15.58 10.67 17.68
N ARG A 154 15.12 10.58 16.43
CA ARG A 154 14.88 11.75 15.57
C ARG A 154 13.74 12.61 16.08
N PHE A 155 12.66 11.98 16.54
CA PHE A 155 11.54 12.67 17.17
C PHE A 155 12.00 13.45 18.41
N GLU A 156 12.82 12.84 19.27
CA GLU A 156 13.38 13.52 20.44
C GLU A 156 14.26 14.72 20.06
N ASP A 157 15.15 14.57 19.06
CA ASP A 157 16.02 15.68 18.64
C ASP A 157 15.23 16.84 18.01
N LEU A 158 14.23 16.54 17.18
CA LEU A 158 13.37 17.56 16.55
C LEU A 158 12.51 18.29 17.59
N THR A 159 11.94 17.56 18.56
CA THR A 159 11.14 18.18 19.62
C THR A 159 12.00 19.02 20.55
N ALA A 160 13.20 18.56 20.91
CA ALA A 160 14.19 19.36 21.65
C ALA A 160 14.63 20.62 20.87
N GLY A 161 14.68 20.54 19.53
CA GLY A 161 14.95 21.67 18.63
C GLY A 161 13.79 22.65 18.46
N GLY A 162 12.67 22.46 19.16
CA GLY A 162 11.51 23.34 19.12
C GLY A 162 10.46 22.98 18.07
N GLN A 163 10.60 21.84 17.38
CA GLN A 163 9.53 21.35 16.49
C GLN A 163 8.35 20.84 17.32
N SER A 164 7.15 21.32 17.00
CA SER A 164 5.92 21.04 17.74
C SER A 164 5.28 19.68 17.42
N PHE A 165 6.08 18.62 17.22
CA PHE A 165 5.55 17.27 16.97
C PHE A 165 5.04 16.64 18.26
N GLN A 166 3.85 16.03 18.23
CA GLN A 166 3.29 15.32 19.39
C GLN A 166 3.42 13.80 19.29
N LYS A 167 3.44 13.24 18.07
CA LYS A 167 3.52 11.79 17.87
C LYS A 167 4.42 11.43 16.68
N PRO A 168 5.42 10.55 16.86
CA PRO A 168 6.05 9.88 15.74
C PRO A 168 5.15 8.76 15.19
N TRP A 169 5.28 8.47 13.90
CA TRP A 169 4.52 7.41 13.23
C TRP A 169 5.39 6.73 12.16
N ILE A 170 5.51 5.39 12.24
CA ILE A 170 6.16 4.61 11.17
C ILE A 170 5.11 3.99 10.26
N ILE A 171 5.25 4.19 8.95
CA ILE A 171 4.40 3.56 7.93
C ILE A 171 5.26 2.69 7.02
N THR A 172 4.87 1.43 6.82
CA THR A 172 5.58 0.50 5.93
C THR A 172 4.62 -0.31 5.06
N ASN A 173 5.03 -0.64 3.83
CA ASN A 173 4.22 -1.45 2.91
C ASN A 173 4.35 -2.96 3.14
N THR A 174 5.21 -3.41 4.05
CA THR A 174 5.41 -4.83 4.38
C THR A 174 4.94 -5.14 5.79
N LYS A 175 5.74 -5.86 6.57
CA LYS A 175 5.46 -6.22 7.95
C LYS A 175 6.34 -5.38 8.87
N ILE A 176 5.89 -5.23 10.10
CA ILE A 176 6.69 -4.70 11.21
C ILE A 176 6.93 -5.83 12.22
N THR A 177 8.12 -5.89 12.82
CA THR A 177 8.45 -6.96 13.78
C THR A 177 7.74 -6.77 15.12
N SER A 178 7.52 -7.87 15.85
CA SER A 178 6.89 -7.84 17.18
C SER A 178 7.62 -6.93 18.17
N GLU A 179 8.95 -6.96 18.18
CA GLU A 179 9.77 -6.08 19.03
C GLU A 179 9.60 -4.60 18.67
N ALA A 180 9.53 -4.27 17.38
CA ALA A 180 9.28 -2.91 16.94
C ALA A 180 7.87 -2.43 17.36
N ILE A 181 6.85 -3.28 17.23
CA ILE A 181 5.49 -2.99 17.73
C ILE A 181 5.52 -2.74 19.24
N LYS A 182 6.14 -3.65 20.01
CA LYS A 182 6.21 -3.57 21.48
C LYS A 182 6.89 -2.28 21.94
N TYR A 183 8.02 -1.93 21.33
CA TYR A 183 8.72 -0.68 21.60
C TYR A 183 7.86 0.54 21.24
N SER A 184 7.23 0.52 20.06
CA SER A 184 6.39 1.63 19.58
C SER A 184 5.22 1.91 20.51
N LEU A 185 4.50 0.87 20.92
CA LEU A 185 3.40 0.97 21.89
C LEU A 185 3.89 1.53 23.24
N CYS A 186 5.02 1.04 23.74
CA CYS A 186 5.63 1.52 24.98
C CYS A 186 5.93 3.04 24.93
N LYS A 187 6.41 3.53 23.79
CA LYS A 187 6.75 4.95 23.57
C LYS A 187 5.57 5.81 23.10
N GLY A 188 4.40 5.23 22.84
CA GLY A 188 3.26 5.94 22.25
C GLY A 188 3.47 6.34 20.78
N MET A 189 4.39 5.68 20.08
CA MET A 189 4.63 5.84 18.65
C MET A 189 3.62 5.04 17.83
N LEU A 190 3.05 5.66 16.80
CA LEU A 190 2.12 4.98 15.89
C LEU A 190 2.89 4.10 14.90
N THR A 191 2.27 3.00 14.50
CA THR A 191 2.83 2.10 13.49
C THR A 191 1.71 1.61 12.59
N THR A 192 1.93 1.68 11.27
CA THR A 192 1.02 1.14 10.25
C THR A 192 1.83 0.29 9.28
N SER A 193 1.36 -0.93 9.05
CA SER A 193 1.96 -1.87 8.09
C SER A 193 0.87 -2.53 7.23
N TRP A 194 1.26 -3.39 6.29
CA TRP A 194 0.30 -4.12 5.45
C TRP A 194 -0.78 -4.85 6.25
N GLY A 195 -0.44 -5.38 7.43
CA GLY A 195 -1.32 -6.20 8.26
C GLY A 195 -1.41 -5.79 9.73
N TYR A 196 -1.01 -4.56 10.07
CA TYR A 196 -1.09 -4.04 11.45
C TYR A 196 -1.34 -2.51 11.44
N PRO A 197 -2.07 -1.95 12.40
CA PRO A 197 -2.83 -2.63 13.46
C PRO A 197 -4.11 -3.25 12.94
N GLU A 198 -4.67 -4.21 13.67
CA GLU A 198 -5.91 -4.87 13.29
C GLU A 198 -7.02 -3.83 13.05
N HIS A 199 -7.76 -3.99 11.96
CA HIS A 199 -8.82 -3.07 11.48
C HIS A 199 -8.39 -1.65 11.08
N GLN A 200 -7.10 -1.33 11.13
CA GLN A 200 -6.55 -0.04 10.68
C GLN A 200 -5.23 -0.27 9.93
N THR A 201 -5.13 -1.40 9.23
CA THR A 201 -3.94 -1.76 8.46
C THR A 201 -3.80 -0.84 7.24
N LEU A 202 -2.61 -0.78 6.64
CA LEU A 202 -2.43 -0.09 5.36
C LEU A 202 -3.39 -0.65 4.29
N GLN A 203 -3.64 -1.97 4.31
CA GLN A 203 -4.59 -2.58 3.39
C GLN A 203 -6.03 -2.08 3.64
N ASP A 204 -6.44 -1.95 4.91
CA ASP A 204 -7.78 -1.43 5.27
C ASP A 204 -7.92 0.04 4.85
N MET A 205 -6.91 0.87 5.10
CA MET A 205 -6.90 2.29 4.71
C MET A 205 -7.08 2.47 3.19
N ILE A 206 -6.53 1.54 2.39
CA ILE A 206 -6.62 1.61 0.93
C ILE A 206 -7.96 1.08 0.44
N GLU A 207 -8.38 -0.09 0.91
CA GLU A 207 -9.56 -0.77 0.40
C GLU A 207 -10.88 -0.16 0.93
N GLY A 208 -10.87 0.44 2.11
CA GLY A 208 -12.05 1.07 2.71
C GLY A 208 -12.52 2.33 1.99
N GLU A 209 -11.59 3.07 1.39
CA GLU A 209 -11.87 4.32 0.66
C GLU A 209 -11.32 4.31 -0.77
N CYS A 210 -11.03 3.11 -1.31
CA CYS A 210 -10.68 2.90 -2.71
C CYS A 210 -9.45 3.69 -3.16
N MET A 211 -8.51 3.91 -2.24
CA MET A 211 -7.31 4.70 -2.47
C MET A 211 -6.25 3.89 -3.23
N TYR A 212 -6.66 3.20 -4.30
CA TYR A 212 -5.77 2.34 -5.07
C TYR A 212 -4.65 3.17 -5.71
N PRO A 213 -3.40 2.69 -5.71
CA PRO A 213 -2.30 3.41 -6.34
C PRO A 213 -2.43 3.33 -7.87
N ILE A 214 -1.97 4.34 -8.61
CA ILE A 214 -1.94 4.30 -10.09
C ILE A 214 -1.15 3.11 -10.65
N THR A 215 -0.24 2.53 -9.86
CA THR A 215 0.54 1.35 -10.20
C THR A 215 -0.29 0.06 -10.25
N ILE A 216 -1.55 0.09 -9.78
CA ILE A 216 -2.49 -1.02 -9.90
C ILE A 216 -2.98 -1.19 -11.34
N LEU A 217 -2.99 -0.09 -12.11
CA LEU A 217 -3.47 -0.06 -13.48
C LEU A 217 -2.45 -0.70 -14.41
N ARG A 218 -2.91 -1.63 -15.25
CA ARG A 218 -2.10 -2.38 -16.21
C ARG A 218 -1.77 -1.52 -17.43
N ASN A 219 -2.65 -0.59 -17.78
CA ASN A 219 -2.51 0.28 -18.96
C ASN A 219 -1.74 1.58 -18.68
N VAL A 220 -1.00 1.66 -17.57
CA VAL A 220 -0.13 2.80 -17.24
C VAL A 220 1.33 2.36 -17.39
N SER A 221 2.02 2.90 -18.41
CA SER A 221 3.44 2.64 -18.63
C SER A 221 4.30 3.27 -17.52
N ASN A 222 5.58 2.92 -17.45
CA ASN A 222 6.47 3.50 -16.44
C ASN A 222 6.66 5.02 -16.64
N GLU A 223 6.75 5.46 -17.90
CA GLU A 223 6.84 6.87 -18.25
C GLU A 223 5.59 7.65 -17.81
N MET A 224 4.41 7.04 -17.96
CA MET A 224 3.17 7.63 -17.46
C MET A 224 3.17 7.72 -15.94
N LYS A 225 3.60 6.66 -15.22
CA LYS A 225 3.69 6.67 -13.75
C LYS A 225 4.60 7.78 -13.25
N GLU A 226 5.76 7.95 -13.87
CA GLU A 226 6.68 9.02 -13.55
C GLU A 226 6.03 10.38 -13.78
N ALA A 227 5.44 10.63 -14.96
CA ALA A 227 4.79 11.90 -15.26
C ALA A 227 3.65 12.25 -14.28
N LEU A 228 2.83 11.27 -13.91
CA LEU A 228 1.74 11.42 -12.94
C LEU A 228 2.29 11.68 -11.52
N CYS A 229 3.30 10.94 -11.09
CA CYS A 229 3.96 11.11 -9.79
C CYS A 229 4.61 12.50 -9.64
N HIS A 230 5.20 13.05 -10.69
CA HIS A 230 5.73 14.42 -10.69
C HIS A 230 4.65 15.48 -10.46
N ARG A 231 3.39 15.18 -10.82
CA ARG A 231 2.21 16.03 -10.58
C ARG A 231 1.46 15.68 -9.30
N ASN A 232 2.00 14.82 -8.44
CA ASN A 232 1.37 14.32 -7.22
C ASN A 232 0.05 13.56 -7.48
N ILE A 233 -0.11 12.99 -8.66
CA ILE A 233 -1.23 12.11 -9.00
C ILE A 233 -0.80 10.69 -8.65
N MET A 234 -1.27 10.20 -7.51
CA MET A 234 -0.82 8.93 -6.93
C MET A 234 -1.93 7.88 -6.85
N LEU A 235 -3.18 8.32 -6.79
CA LEU A 235 -4.36 7.47 -6.67
C LEU A 235 -5.05 7.30 -8.01
N VAL A 236 -5.67 6.13 -8.23
CA VAL A 236 -6.60 5.92 -9.36
C VAL A 236 -7.71 6.96 -9.34
N LYS A 237 -8.18 7.36 -8.15
CA LYS A 237 -9.23 8.37 -8.02
C LYS A 237 -8.83 9.78 -8.42
N ASP A 238 -7.54 10.10 -8.37
CA ASP A 238 -7.04 11.36 -8.92
C ASP A 238 -7.27 11.38 -10.44
N LEU A 239 -7.10 10.22 -11.12
CA LEU A 239 -7.33 10.09 -12.56
C LEU A 239 -8.81 10.06 -12.96
N ILE A 240 -9.70 9.60 -12.09
CA ILE A 240 -11.16 9.60 -12.35
C ILE A 240 -11.68 11.01 -12.57
N ASN A 241 -11.20 11.94 -11.73
CA ASN A 241 -11.60 13.34 -11.81
C ASN A 241 -10.96 14.06 -13.01
N MET A 242 -10.03 13.41 -13.70
CA MET A 242 -9.33 13.95 -14.85
C MET A 242 -9.92 13.37 -16.15
N GLY A 243 -10.24 14.23 -17.09
CA GLY A 243 -10.61 13.80 -18.44
C GLY A 243 -9.41 13.18 -19.19
N ALA A 244 -9.69 12.38 -20.23
CA ALA A 244 -8.65 11.83 -21.11
C ALA A 244 -7.73 12.92 -21.71
N ASP A 245 -8.27 14.12 -21.94
CA ASP A 245 -7.54 15.28 -22.41
C ASP A 245 -6.44 15.74 -21.46
N GLU A 246 -6.74 15.75 -20.16
CA GLU A 246 -5.80 16.19 -19.13
C GLU A 246 -4.71 15.14 -18.88
N ILE A 247 -5.12 13.87 -18.81
CA ILE A 247 -4.18 12.74 -18.73
C ILE A 247 -3.25 12.77 -19.95
N SER A 248 -3.77 13.03 -21.14
CA SER A 248 -2.98 13.16 -22.37
C SER A 248 -1.95 14.29 -22.30
N LYS A 249 -2.32 15.46 -21.74
CA LYS A 249 -1.40 16.59 -21.57
C LYS A 249 -0.26 16.29 -20.60
N ILE A 250 -0.55 15.59 -19.50
CA ILE A 250 0.45 15.26 -18.47
C ILE A 250 1.38 14.15 -18.93
N THR A 251 0.83 13.11 -19.55
CA THR A 251 1.59 11.90 -19.93
C THR A 251 2.18 11.96 -21.33
N HIS A 252 1.79 12.95 -22.13
CA HIS A 252 2.11 13.07 -23.56
C HIS A 252 1.62 11.88 -24.42
N VAL A 253 0.76 11.02 -23.88
CA VAL A 253 0.11 9.93 -24.62
C VAL A 253 -1.06 10.49 -25.41
N LYS A 254 -1.17 10.15 -26.70
CA LYS A 254 -2.31 10.57 -27.54
C LYS A 254 -3.63 10.08 -26.94
N GLN A 255 -4.63 10.96 -26.81
CA GLN A 255 -5.95 10.64 -26.26
C GLN A 255 -6.58 9.36 -26.82
N LYS A 256 -6.46 9.13 -28.14
CA LYS A 256 -6.98 7.92 -28.80
C LYS A 256 -6.42 6.60 -28.24
N LYS A 257 -5.26 6.63 -27.58
CA LYS A 257 -4.62 5.46 -26.94
C LYS A 257 -5.03 5.28 -25.47
N LEU A 258 -5.75 6.24 -24.87
CA LEU A 258 -6.15 6.18 -23.47
C LEU A 258 -7.46 5.40 -23.23
N GLY A 259 -8.16 4.96 -24.29
CA GLY A 259 -9.42 4.21 -24.16
C GLY A 259 -9.35 3.01 -23.20
N PRO A 260 -8.37 2.10 -23.34
CA PRO A 260 -8.22 0.96 -22.41
C PRO A 260 -7.95 1.38 -20.96
N LEU A 261 -7.19 2.47 -20.75
CA LEU A 261 -6.92 3.01 -19.42
C LEU A 261 -8.20 3.58 -18.78
N MET A 262 -9.00 4.34 -19.53
CA MET A 262 -10.26 4.90 -19.02
C MET A 262 -11.26 3.80 -18.65
N GLN A 263 -11.33 2.73 -19.43
CA GLN A 263 -12.15 1.56 -19.11
C GLN A 263 -11.69 0.88 -17.81
N GLU A 264 -10.38 0.71 -17.64
CA GLU A 264 -9.80 0.11 -16.42
C GLU A 264 -10.05 0.97 -15.18
N ILE A 265 -9.96 2.30 -15.31
CA ILE A 265 -10.23 3.26 -14.22
C ILE A 265 -11.70 3.16 -13.77
N HIS A 266 -12.66 3.20 -14.69
CA HIS A 266 -14.08 3.13 -14.35
C HIS A 266 -14.45 1.81 -13.68
N GLY A 267 -13.90 0.70 -14.17
CA GLY A 267 -14.18 -0.62 -13.59
C GLY A 267 -13.70 -0.80 -12.15
N LEU A 268 -12.70 -0.03 -11.70
CA LEU A 268 -12.26 -0.06 -10.30
C LEU A 268 -13.18 0.73 -9.36
N GLN A 269 -14.07 1.58 -9.89
CA GLN A 269 -15.05 2.33 -9.09
C GLN A 269 -16.20 1.46 -8.61
N GLU A 270 -16.55 0.42 -9.36
CA GLU A 270 -17.69 -0.46 -9.08
C GLU A 270 -17.43 -1.45 -7.93
N ASN A 271 -16.51 -1.14 -7.02
CA ASN A 271 -16.23 -1.98 -5.87
C ASN A 271 -17.36 -1.82 -4.83
N PRO A 272 -18.10 -2.87 -4.45
CA PRO A 272 -19.17 -2.76 -3.46
C PRO A 272 -18.70 -2.27 -2.08
N ARG A 273 -17.43 -2.51 -1.74
CA ARG A 273 -16.81 -2.03 -0.49
C ARG A 273 -16.52 -0.53 -0.51
N CYS A 274 -16.57 0.08 -1.68
CA CYS A 274 -16.39 1.50 -1.94
C CYS A 274 -17.74 2.22 -1.92
N SER A 275 -18.44 2.24 -0.79
CA SER A 275 -19.78 2.84 -0.71
C SER A 275 -20.00 3.62 0.59
N THR A 276 -19.69 4.91 0.59
CA THR A 276 -20.56 6.09 0.84
C THR A 276 -19.71 7.31 1.18
#